data_AF-A0A4Q5WTA4-F1
#
_entry.id   AF-A0A4Q5WTA4-F1
#
_cell.length_a   1.000
_cell.length_b   1.000
_cell.length_c   1.000
_cell.angle_alpha   90.00
_cell.angle_beta   90.00
_cell.angle_gamma   90.00
#
_symmetry.space_group_name_H-M   'P 1'
#
loop_
_entity.id
_entity.type
_entity.pdbx_description
1 polymer ?
#
loop_
_entity_poly.entity_id
_entity_poly.type
_entity_poly.pdbx_seq_one_letter_code
_entity_poly.pdbx_strand_id
1 'polypeptide(L)'
;FYTISFKEVNDRLKDGRTEFKPSAAAIHPLERRLYILSSAGHLLVVTDLRGKVQETYRLNPSFYPQAEGIAFATNGDMYISNEAKLGKATLLRIPYQPRPKAPAAGPRTLKSKTAANGAAP
;
A
#
# COMPACT_ATOMS: atom_id res chain seq x y z
N PHE A 1 -16.15 -7.67 7.93
CA PHE A 1 -14.92 -7.27 8.64
C PHE A 1 -13.84 -6.98 7.60
N TYR A 2 -12.88 -6.10 7.91
CA TYR A 2 -11.78 -5.74 7.01
C TYR A 2 -10.53 -6.52 7.43
N THR A 3 -9.84 -7.19 6.50
CA THR A 3 -8.68 -8.05 6.82
C THR A 3 -7.51 -7.76 5.90
N ILE A 4 -6.31 -7.83 6.46
CA ILE A 4 -5.06 -7.65 5.74
C ILE A 4 -4.19 -8.86 6.03
N SER A 5 -3.77 -9.55 4.96
CA SER A 5 -2.95 -10.74 5.09
C SER A 5 -1.51 -10.34 5.43
N PHE A 6 -1.05 -10.72 6.62
CA PHE A 6 0.36 -10.55 7.00
C PHE A 6 1.32 -11.27 6.05
N LYS A 7 0.90 -12.45 5.53
CA LYS A 7 1.66 -13.15 4.49
C LYS A 7 1.83 -12.29 3.24
N GLU A 8 0.77 -11.62 2.77
CA GLU A 8 0.87 -10.76 1.59
C GLU A 8 1.75 -9.53 1.85
N VAL A 9 1.73 -8.96 3.06
CA VAL A 9 2.64 -7.87 3.43
C VAL A 9 4.09 -8.33 3.31
N ASN A 10 4.42 -9.50 3.87
CA ASN A 10 5.76 -10.08 3.83
C ASN A 10 6.19 -10.46 2.41
N ASP A 11 5.33 -11.09 1.61
CA ASP A 11 5.67 -11.54 0.26
C ASP A 11 6.05 -10.37 -0.67
N ARG A 12 5.61 -9.13 -0.34
CA ARG A 12 5.98 -7.91 -1.06
C ARG A 12 7.35 -7.36 -0.66
N LEU A 13 7.83 -7.71 0.53
CA LEU A 13 9.15 -7.35 1.05
C LEU A 13 10.16 -8.43 0.64
N LYS A 14 11.06 -8.11 -0.29
CA LYS A 14 12.07 -9.04 -0.79
C LYS A 14 13.27 -9.21 0.16
N ASP A 15 13.18 -8.69 1.38
CA ASP A 15 14.31 -8.47 2.29
C ASP A 15 14.22 -9.25 3.62
N GLY A 16 13.34 -10.24 3.72
CA GLY A 16 13.28 -11.17 4.85
C GLY A 16 12.08 -10.96 5.78
N ARG A 17 12.22 -11.32 7.06
CA ARG A 17 11.13 -11.24 8.05
C ARG A 17 10.90 -9.79 8.48
N THR A 18 9.65 -9.43 8.72
CA THR A 18 9.26 -8.14 9.30
C THR A 18 8.19 -8.34 10.36
N GLU A 19 7.94 -7.30 11.15
CA GLU A 19 6.71 -7.17 11.93
C GLU A 19 5.68 -6.33 11.18
N PHE A 20 4.40 -6.66 11.36
CA PHE A 20 3.29 -5.82 10.91
C PHE A 20 2.31 -5.68 12.07
N LYS A 21 2.49 -4.59 12.83
CA LYS A 21 1.63 -4.18 13.94
C LYS A 21 1.10 -2.80 13.60
N PRO A 22 -0.07 -2.72 12.94
CA PRO A 22 -0.62 -1.44 12.48
C PRO A 22 -0.74 -0.44 13.62
N SER A 23 -0.23 0.78 13.41
CA SER A 23 -0.33 1.91 14.34
C SER A 23 -1.40 2.91 13.92
N ALA A 24 -1.47 3.23 12.63
CA ALA A 24 -2.43 4.18 12.08
C ALA A 24 -2.79 3.84 10.64
N ALA A 25 -3.93 4.34 10.17
CA ALA A 25 -4.35 4.16 8.79
C ALA A 25 -5.22 5.34 8.29
N ALA A 26 -5.10 5.66 7.00
CA ALA A 26 -5.93 6.65 6.33
C ALA A 26 -6.15 6.30 4.86
N ILE A 27 -7.29 6.73 4.31
CA ILE A 27 -7.60 6.55 2.89
C ILE A 27 -7.09 7.77 2.13
N HIS A 28 -6.30 7.55 1.08
CA HIS A 28 -5.86 8.61 0.19
C HIS A 28 -7.06 9.15 -0.61
N PRO A 29 -7.35 10.47 -0.59
CA PRO A 29 -8.58 11.03 -1.16
C PRO A 29 -8.65 10.87 -2.69
N LEU A 30 -7.53 11.02 -3.38
CA LEU A 30 -7.45 10.92 -4.84
C LEU A 30 -7.34 9.48 -5.36
N GLU A 31 -6.48 8.65 -4.74
CA GLU A 31 -6.21 7.29 -5.24
C GLU A 31 -7.20 6.24 -4.76
N ARG A 32 -7.97 6.55 -3.70
CA ARG A 32 -8.95 5.63 -3.09
C ARG A 32 -8.29 4.31 -2.65
N ARG A 33 -7.12 4.43 -2.02
CA ARG A 33 -6.35 3.32 -1.42
C ARG A 33 -6.16 3.56 0.06
N LEU A 34 -6.06 2.49 0.83
CA LEU A 34 -5.83 2.55 2.27
C LEU A 34 -4.33 2.45 2.55
N TYR A 35 -3.79 3.45 3.24
CA TYR A 35 -2.41 3.54 3.67
C TYR A 35 -2.33 3.24 5.16
N ILE A 36 -1.37 2.42 5.57
CA ILE A 36 -1.30 1.86 6.91
C ILE A 36 0.14 1.92 7.40
N LEU A 37 0.35 2.58 8.52
CA LEU A 37 1.63 2.60 9.20
C LEU A 37 1.75 1.40 10.14
N SER A 38 2.96 0.86 10.25
CA SER A 38 3.34 -0.10 11.29
C SER A 38 4.60 0.44 11.95
N SER A 39 4.43 1.13 13.07
CA SER A 39 5.53 1.76 13.84
C SER A 39 6.59 0.72 14.23
N ALA A 40 6.19 -0.39 14.86
CA ALA A 40 7.10 -1.46 15.29
C ALA A 40 7.82 -2.18 14.12
N GLY A 41 7.18 -2.25 12.95
CA GLY A 41 7.76 -2.87 11.75
C GLY A 41 8.53 -1.89 10.86
N HIS A 42 8.47 -0.59 11.17
CA HIS A 42 8.87 0.51 10.29
C HIS A 42 8.36 0.31 8.86
N LEU A 43 7.04 0.11 8.71
CA LEU A 43 6.42 -0.10 7.39
C LEU A 43 5.37 0.96 7.06
N LEU A 44 5.25 1.23 5.76
CA LEU A 44 4.04 1.76 5.15
C LEU A 44 3.46 0.70 4.21
N VAL A 45 2.26 0.23 4.50
CA VAL A 45 1.53 -0.75 3.70
C VAL A 45 0.39 -0.04 2.97
N VAL A 46 0.27 -0.29 1.67
CA VAL A 46 -0.81 0.24 0.82
C VAL A 46 -1.68 -0.91 0.35
N THR A 47 -2.99 -0.78 0.58
CA THR A 47 -4.01 -1.76 0.19
C THR A 47 -5.09 -1.12 -0.65
N ASP A 48 -5.83 -1.92 -1.42
CA ASP A 48 -7.13 -1.47 -1.93
C ASP A 48 -8.16 -1.36 -0.79
N LEU A 49 -9.36 -0.84 -1.07
CA LEU A 49 -10.43 -0.71 -0.06
C LEU A 49 -11.09 -2.06 0.35
N ARG A 50 -10.52 -3.20 -0.06
CA ARG A 50 -10.94 -4.54 0.35
C ARG A 50 -9.84 -5.26 1.14
N GLY A 51 -8.74 -4.58 1.43
CA GLY A 51 -7.62 -5.11 2.21
C GLY A 51 -6.61 -5.92 1.41
N LYS A 52 -6.70 -5.95 0.07
CA LYS A 52 -5.68 -6.60 -0.77
C LYS A 52 -4.41 -5.77 -0.76
N VAL A 53 -3.27 -6.39 -0.42
CA VAL A 53 -1.98 -5.70 -0.36
C VAL A 53 -1.47 -5.41 -1.76
N GLN A 54 -1.28 -4.12 -2.05
CA GLN A 54 -0.77 -3.63 -3.33
C GLN A 54 0.72 -3.33 -3.23
N GLU A 55 1.14 -2.61 -2.18
CA GLU A 55 2.52 -2.14 -2.02
C GLU A 55 2.92 -2.20 -0.53
N THR A 56 4.19 -2.46 -0.27
CA THR A 56 4.79 -2.44 1.07
C THR A 56 6.13 -1.72 0.99
N TYR A 57 6.35 -0.74 1.85
CA TYR A 57 7.58 0.05 1.92
C TYR A 57 8.21 -0.04 3.30
N ARG A 58 9.54 -0.11 3.33
CA ARG A 58 10.33 0.15 4.54
C ARG A 58 10.38 1.65 4.79
N LEU A 59 10.06 2.06 6.01
CA LEU A 59 10.30 3.40 6.52
C LEU A 59 11.67 3.42 7.17
N ASN A 60 12.49 4.42 6.84
CA ASN A 60 13.79 4.58 7.48
C ASN A 60 13.58 5.07 8.94
N PRO A 61 14.01 4.32 9.97
CA PRO A 61 13.78 4.68 11.37
C PRO A 61 14.38 6.02 11.78
N SER A 62 15.41 6.52 11.08
CA SER A 62 15.98 7.85 11.35
C SER A 62 15.01 8.99 11.04
N PHE A 63 14.07 8.79 10.10
CA PHE A 63 13.00 9.76 9.80
C PHE A 63 11.68 9.38 10.45
N TYR A 64 11.42 8.08 10.62
CA TYR A 64 10.16 7.53 11.12
C TYR A 64 10.37 6.67 12.37
N PRO A 65 10.95 7.23 13.45
CA PRO A 65 11.30 6.45 14.63
C PRO A 65 10.08 5.85 15.33
N GLN A 66 8.92 6.52 15.21
CA GLN A 66 7.67 6.09 15.83
C GLN A 66 6.46 6.68 15.08
N ALA A 67 6.23 6.22 13.85
CA ALA A 67 5.14 6.73 13.02
C ALA A 67 3.77 6.19 13.49
N GLU A 68 3.02 7.04 14.20
CA GLU A 68 1.77 6.69 14.89
C GLU A 68 0.54 7.47 14.38
N GLY A 69 0.73 8.42 13.46
CA GLY A 69 -0.38 9.13 12.84
C GLY A 69 -0.17 9.32 11.35
N ILE A 70 -1.26 9.25 10.60
CA ILE A 70 -1.29 9.49 9.15
C ILE A 70 -2.56 10.24 8.77
N ALA A 71 -2.42 11.26 7.93
CA ALA A 71 -3.54 11.99 7.36
C ALA A 71 -3.21 12.43 5.92
N PHE A 72 -4.24 12.74 5.15
CA PHE A 72 -4.09 13.26 3.79
C PHE A 72 -4.79 14.61 3.67
N ALA A 73 -4.12 15.57 3.04
CA ALA A 73 -4.79 16.78 2.56
C ALA A 73 -5.58 16.48 1.28
N THR A 74 -6.51 17.38 0.93
CA THR A 74 -7.38 17.23 -0.25
C THR A 74 -6.62 17.18 -1.58
N ASN A 75 -5.43 17.80 -1.63
CA ASN A 75 -4.50 17.73 -2.77
C ASN A 75 -3.73 16.40 -2.87
N GLY A 76 -3.91 15.49 -1.91
CA GLY A 76 -3.24 14.20 -1.82
C GLY A 76 -1.98 14.18 -0.96
N ASP A 77 -1.49 15.33 -0.48
CA ASP A 77 -0.27 15.34 0.34
C ASP A 77 -0.47 14.50 1.60
N MET A 78 0.51 13.63 1.88
CA MET A 78 0.49 12.76 3.04
C MET A 78 1.23 13.43 4.20
N TYR A 79 0.62 13.39 5.38
CA TYR A 79 1.22 13.85 6.63
C TYR A 79 1.41 12.66 7.56
N ILE A 80 2.61 12.52 8.12
CA ILE A 80 2.92 11.49 9.11
C ILE A 80 3.40 12.17 10.39
N SER A 81 2.81 11.82 11.53
CA SER A 81 3.31 12.24 12.83
C SER A 81 4.15 11.15 13.46
N ASN A 82 5.34 11.54 13.95
CA ASN A 82 6.13 10.70 14.85
C ASN A 82 5.93 11.15 16.30
N GLU A 83 5.77 10.20 17.21
CA GLU A 83 5.73 10.47 18.65
C GLU A 83 7.13 10.70 19.25
N ALA A 84 7.16 11.26 20.46
CA ALA A 84 8.38 11.71 21.14
C ALA A 84 9.14 10.61 21.93
N LYS A 85 8.78 9.33 21.80
CA LYS A 85 9.39 8.27 22.64
C LYS A 85 10.90 8.13 22.44
N LEU A 86 11.41 8.51 21.26
CA LEU A 86 12.84 8.46 20.91
C LEU A 86 13.44 9.86 20.67
N GLY A 87 12.76 10.93 21.10
CA GLY A 87 13.25 12.31 20.92
C GLY A 87 12.14 13.33 20.76
N LYS A 88 12.26 14.23 19.78
CA LYS A 88 11.23 15.23 19.51
C LYS A 88 10.14 14.65 18.62
N ALA A 89 8.88 14.90 18.97
CA ALA A 89 7.77 14.65 18.05
C ALA A 89 7.96 15.47 16.77
N THR A 90 7.61 14.87 15.63
CA THR A 90 7.70 15.54 14.32
C THR A 90 6.43 15.35 13.51
N LEU A 91 6.13 16.32 12.65
CA LEU A 91 5.11 16.22 11.62
C LEU A 91 5.79 16.34 10.26
N LEU A 92 5.81 15.24 9.53
CA LEU A 92 6.43 15.16 8.21
C LEU A 92 5.37 15.34 7.13
N ARG A 93 5.68 16.12 6.10
CA ARG A 93 4.88 16.25 4.88
C ARG A 93 5.57 15.53 3.74
N ILE A 94 4.85 14.65 3.06
CA ILE A 94 5.26 13.96 1.86
C ILE A 94 4.37 14.47 0.71
N PRO A 95 4.90 15.32 -0.18
CA PRO A 95 4.12 15.87 -1.28
C PRO A 95 3.60 14.78 -2.20
N TYR A 96 2.35 14.91 -2.63
CA TYR A 96 1.75 13.98 -3.57
C TYR A 96 2.36 14.14 -4.95
N GLN A 97 2.78 13.01 -5.53
CA GLN A 97 3.19 12.93 -6.92
C GLN A 97 2.24 11.96 -7.64
N PRO A 98 1.33 12.48 -8.47
CA PRO A 98 0.42 11.63 -9.22
C PRO A 98 1.20 10.65 -10.09
N ARG A 99 0.94 9.35 -9.92
CA ARG A 99 1.42 8.39 -10.91
C ARG A 99 0.60 8.57 -12.18
N PRO A 100 1.22 8.55 -13.37
CA PRO A 100 0.48 8.40 -14.61
C PRO A 100 -0.43 7.18 -14.47
N LYS A 101 -1.74 7.34 -14.70
CA LYS A 101 -2.63 6.18 -14.78
C LYS A 101 -2.06 5.26 -15.86
N ALA A 102 -1.84 3.98 -15.52
CA ALA A 102 -1.60 2.98 -16.55
C ALA A 102 -2.75 3.09 -17.56
N PRO A 103 -2.48 3.02 -18.89
CA PRO A 103 -3.53 3.09 -19.88
C PRO A 103 -4.59 2.05 -19.51
N ALA A 104 -5.86 2.49 -19.46
CA ALA A 104 -6.97 1.61 -19.14
C ALA A 104 -6.83 0.37 -20.01
N ALA A 105 -6.76 -0.82 -19.38
CA ALA A 105 -6.75 -2.07 -20.13
C ALA A 105 -7.98 -2.03 -21.04
N GLY A 106 -7.75 -1.86 -22.35
CA GLY A 106 -8.82 -1.90 -23.35
C GLY A 106 -9.61 -3.20 -23.17
N PRO A 107 -10.87 -3.24 -23.61
CA PRO A 107 -11.70 -4.42 -23.46
C PRO A 107 -10.91 -5.65 -23.94
N ARG A 108 -10.68 -6.61 -23.02
CA ARG A 108 -10.06 -7.89 -23.36
C ARG A 108 -11.02 -8.60 -24.30
N THR A 109 -10.78 -8.52 -25.60
CA THR A 109 -11.52 -9.31 -26.59
C THR A 109 -11.22 -10.77 -26.28
N LEU A 110 -12.23 -11.49 -25.79
CA LEU A 110 -12.17 -12.92 -25.57
C LEU A 110 -12.05 -13.57 -26.95
N LYS A 111 -10.83 -13.99 -27.35
CA LYS A 111 -10.68 -14.84 -28.53
C LYS A 111 -11.32 -16.19 -28.19
N SER A 112 -12.50 -16.44 -28.74
CA SER A 112 -13.12 -17.76 -28.76
C SER A 112 -12.21 -18.72 -29.52
N LYS A 113 -11.65 -19.72 -28.81
CA LYS A 113 -11.07 -20.90 -29.47
C LYS A 113 -12.23 -21.79 -29.91
N THR A 114 -12.57 -21.76 -31.19
CA THR A 114 -13.40 -22.79 -31.80
C THR A 114 -12.53 -24.05 -31.95
N ALA A 115 -12.91 -25.11 -31.25
CA ALA A 115 -12.32 -26.44 -31.42
C ALA A 115 -12.79 -27.00 -32.76
N ALA A 116 -11.86 -27.30 -33.67
CA ALA A 116 -12.12 -28.15 -34.82
C ALA A 116 -11.85 -29.60 -34.42
N ASN A 117 -12.93 -30.35 -34.18
CA ASN A 117 -12.94 -31.80 -34.23
C ASN A 117 -13.17 -32.24 -35.68
N GLY A 118 -12.42 -33.24 -36.13
CA GLY A 118 -12.60 -33.94 -37.42
C GLY A 118 -11.31 -34.68 -37.76
N ALA A 119 -11.07 -35.87 -37.21
CA ALA A 119 -11.58 -37.18 -37.64
C ALA A 119 -11.01 -37.62 -39.00
N ALA A 120 -10.14 -38.64 -38.93
CA ALA A 120 -9.62 -39.43 -40.04
C ALA A 120 -10.75 -40.19 -40.79
N PRO A 121 -10.47 -40.73 -41.98
CA PRO A 121 -9.84 -42.06 -42.04
C PRO A 121 -8.42 -42.08 -42.63
#